data_AF-A0A519H9M2-F1
#
_entry.id   AF-A0A519H9M2-F1
#
_cell.length_a   1.000
_cell.length_b   1.000
_cell.length_c   1.000
_cell.angle_alpha   90.00
_cell.angle_beta   90.00
_cell.angle_gamma   90.00
#
_symmetry.space_group_name_H-M   'P 1'
#
loop_
_entity.id
_entity.type
_entity.pdbx_description
1 polymer ?
#
loop_
_entity_poly.entity_id
_entity_poly.type
_entity_poly.pdbx_seq_one_letter_code
_entity_poly.pdbx_strand_id
1 'polypeptide(L)' 'SRQFFAVLEACTEKLPAVQGRLFLMREWLELSSEDICKELSLTPTNLYVQLHRARLRLRECLELNWFAQK' A
#
# COMPACT_ATOMS: atom_id res chain seq x y z
N SER A 1 -1.18 -19.71 8.88
CA SER A 1 -1.63 -18.45 8.24
C SER A 1 -0.81 -18.02 7.02
N ARG A 2 0.00 -18.88 6.36
CA ARG A 2 0.74 -18.53 5.13
C ARG A 2 -0.16 -18.07 3.97
N GLN A 3 -1.40 -18.58 3.92
CA GLN A 3 -2.39 -18.19 2.91
C GLN A 3 -2.78 -16.72 2.98
N PHE A 4 -2.92 -16.15 4.19
CA PHE A 4 -3.23 -14.73 4.34
C PHE A 4 -2.11 -13.86 3.77
N PHE A 5 -0.86 -14.17 4.10
CA PHE A 5 0.30 -13.42 3.59
C PHE A 5 0.43 -13.53 2.06
N ALA A 6 0.13 -14.69 1.47
CA ALA A 6 0.09 -14.83 0.01
C ALA A 6 -0.99 -13.94 -0.64
N VAL A 7 -2.18 -13.85 -0.03
CA VAL A 7 -3.24 -12.95 -0.52
C VAL A 7 -2.86 -11.48 -0.30
N LEU A 8 -2.25 -11.15 0.84
CA LEU A 8 -1.75 -9.81 1.12
C LEU A 8 -0.71 -9.39 0.10
N GLU A 9 0.30 -10.22 -0.18
CA GLU A 9 1.33 -9.98 -1.18
C GLU A 9 0.70 -9.78 -2.57
N ALA A 10 -0.16 -10.70 -3.01
CA ALA A 10 -0.88 -10.59 -4.28
C ALA A 10 -1.75 -9.32 -4.38
N CYS A 11 -2.34 -8.85 -3.27
CA CYS A 11 -3.09 -7.60 -3.24
C CYS A 11 -2.19 -6.37 -3.27
N THR A 12 -1.00 -6.45 -2.67
CA THR A 12 -0.02 -5.35 -2.67
C THR A 12 0.62 -5.18 -4.05
N GLU A 13 0.86 -6.29 -4.77
CA GLU A 13 1.35 -6.29 -6.16
C GLU A 13 0.35 -5.67 -7.16
N LYS A 14 -0.96 -5.66 -6.85
CA LYS A 14 -2.00 -5.03 -7.68
C LYS A 14 -2.09 -3.51 -7.51
N LEU A 15 -1.32 -2.93 -6.60
CA LEU A 15 -1.25 -1.48 -6.45
C LEU A 15 -0.51 -0.86 -7.64
N PRO A 16 -0.90 0.34 -8.10
CA PRO A 16 -0.09 1.11 -9.03
C PRO A 16 1.34 1.26 -8.49
N ALA A 17 2.36 1.17 -9.36
CA ALA A 17 3.76 1.08 -8.95
C ALA A 17 4.18 2.12 -7.89
N VAL A 18 3.78 3.40 -8.09
CA VAL A 18 4.05 4.48 -7.14
C VAL A 18 3.36 4.26 -5.79
N GLN A 19 2.09 3.83 -5.80
CA GLN A 19 1.30 3.55 -4.59
C GLN A 19 1.84 2.34 -3.82
N GLY A 20 2.25 1.28 -4.52
CA GLY A 20 2.88 0.12 -3.92
C GLY A 20 4.21 0.49 -3.25
N ARG A 21 5.06 1.25 -3.95
CA ARG A 21 6.36 1.70 -3.42
C ARG A 21 6.21 2.55 -2.16
N LEU A 22 5.37 3.59 -2.19
CA LEU A 22 5.18 4.46 -1.03
C LEU A 22 4.45 3.77 0.14
N PHE A 23 3.58 2.80 -0.14
CA PHE A 23 2.92 2.00 0.90
C PHE A 23 3.93 1.12 1.62
N LEU A 24 4.78 0.38 0.88
CA LEU A 24 5.87 -0.41 1.47
C LEU A 24 6.85 0.46 2.27
N MET A 25 7.26 1.59 1.69
CA MET A 25 8.14 2.54 2.38
C MET A 25 7.54 3.05 3.69
N ARG A 26 6.23 3.33 3.72
CA ARG A 26 5.57 3.87 4.90
C ARG A 26 5.20 2.83 5.96
N GLU A 27 4.64 1.71 5.54
CA GLU A 27 4.00 0.75 6.45
C GLU A 27 4.92 -0.44 6.79
N TRP A 28 5.90 -0.74 5.95
CA TRP A 28 6.79 -1.89 6.14
C TRP A 28 8.21 -1.48 6.52
N LEU A 29 8.73 -0.43 5.86
CA LEU A 29 10.04 0.15 6.18
C LEU A 29 9.95 1.29 7.21
N GLU A 30 8.73 1.68 7.59
CA GLU A 30 8.43 2.72 8.58
C GLU A 30 9.12 4.07 8.32
N LEU A 31 9.41 4.38 7.05
CA LEU A 31 10.06 5.64 6.68
C LEU A 31 9.16 6.84 6.99
N SER A 32 9.81 7.97 7.31
CA SER A 32 9.11 9.23 7.55
C SER A 32 8.47 9.75 6.27
N SER A 33 7.40 10.55 6.40
CA SER A 33 6.78 11.21 5.25
C SER A 33 7.77 12.10 4.49
N GLU A 34 8.71 12.72 5.21
CA GLU A 34 9.74 13.58 4.63
C GLU A 34 10.73 12.78 3.78
N ASP A 35 11.23 11.65 4.28
CA ASP A 35 12.15 10.78 3.53
C ASP A 35 11.48 10.23 2.27
N ILE A 36 10.21 9.81 2.37
CA ILE A 36 9.44 9.31 1.22
C ILE A 36 9.23 10.43 0.18
N CYS A 37 8.87 11.64 0.64
CA CYS A 37 8.69 12.78 -0.26
C CYS A 37 9.98 13.14 -1.00
N LYS A 38 11.12 13.10 -0.30
CA LYS A 38 12.44 13.35 -0.89
C LYS A 38 12.82 12.27 -1.91
N GLU A 39 12.73 11.00 -1.53
CA GLU A 39 13.10 9.85 -2.36
C GLU A 39 12.23 9.74 -3.63
N LEU A 40 10.94 10.04 -3.52
CA LEU A 40 9.98 9.89 -4.63
C LEU A 40 9.66 11.21 -5.34
N SER A 41 10.30 12.32 -4.96
CA SER A 41 10.01 13.66 -5.47
C SER A 41 8.52 14.03 -5.38
N LEU A 42 7.90 13.76 -4.23
CA LEU A 42 6.50 14.05 -3.94
C LEU A 42 6.37 15.25 -3.01
N THR A 43 5.23 15.94 -3.08
CA THR A 43 4.81 16.84 -2.02
C THR A 43 4.10 16.07 -0.90
N PRO A 44 4.09 16.58 0.34
CA PRO A 44 3.36 15.94 1.44
C PRO A 44 1.89 15.69 1.11
N THR A 45 1.21 16.65 0.50
CA THR A 45 -0.19 16.51 0.07
C THR A 45 -0.37 15.35 -0.92
N ASN A 46 0.51 15.24 -1.92
CA ASN A 46 0.46 14.15 -2.89
C ASN A 46 0.70 12.80 -2.19
N LEU A 47 1.71 12.72 -1.31
CA LEU A 47 1.99 11.51 -0.53
C LEU A 47 0.77 11.03 0.25
N TYR A 48 0.10 11.90 1.02
CA TYR A 48 -1.07 11.51 1.81
C TYR A 48 -2.23 11.04 0.94
N VAL A 49 -2.49 11.72 -0.19
CA VAL A 49 -3.53 11.31 -1.16
C VAL A 49 -3.21 9.93 -1.73
N GLN A 50 -1.95 9.68 -2.10
CA GLN A 50 -1.55 8.40 -2.67
C GLN A 50 -1.55 7.27 -1.63
N LEU A 51 -1.14 7.53 -0.39
CA LEU A 51 -1.25 6.58 0.72
C LEU A 51 -2.70 6.21 0.99
N HIS A 52 -3.60 7.19 1.03
CA HIS A 52 -5.02 6.95 1.20
C HIS A 52 -5.57 6.05 0.08
N ARG A 53 -5.24 6.36 -1.18
CA ARG A 53 -5.64 5.53 -2.34
C ARG A 53 -5.06 4.12 -2.29
N ALA A 54 -3.79 3.96 -1.89
CA ALA A 54 -3.15 2.66 -1.74
C ALA A 54 -3.89 1.80 -0.70
N ARG A 55 -4.23 2.38 0.46
CA ARG A 55 -4.96 1.69 1.54
C ARG A 55 -6.37 1.28 1.12
N LEU A 56 -7.09 2.15 0.40
CA LEU A 56 -8.43 1.82 -0.11
C LEU A 56 -8.38 0.64 -1.09
N ARG A 57 -7.46 0.66 -2.06
CA ARG A 57 -7.31 -0.43 -3.03
C ARG A 57 -6.88 -1.74 -2.38
N LEU A 58 -5.96 -1.67 -1.41
CA LEU A 58 -5.53 -2.85 -0.66
C LEU A 58 -6.71 -3.45 0.11
N ARG A 59 -7.49 -2.60 0.78
CA ARG A 59 -8.72 -3.03 1.46
C ARG A 59 -9.69 -3.69 0.49
N GLU A 60 -10.05 -3.04 -0.60
CA GLU A 60 -10.96 -3.60 -1.61
C GLU A 60 -10.49 -4.97 -2.12
N CYS A 61 -9.18 -5.12 -2.37
CA CYS A 61 -8.62 -6.40 -2.77
C CYS A 61 -8.75 -7.47 -1.67
N LEU A 62 -8.41 -7.14 -0.42
CA LEU A 62 -8.52 -8.08 0.70
C LEU A 62 -9.97 -8.46 0.99
N GLU A 63 -10.91 -7.52 0.87
CA GLU A 63 -12.34 -7.80 0.98
C GLU A 63 -12.75 -8.86 -0.04
N LEU A 64 -12.37 -8.71 -1.31
CA LEU A 64 -12.74 -9.66 -2.37
C LEU A 64 -12.03 -11.02 -2.26
N ASN A 65 -10.76 -11.04 -1.86
CA ASN A 65 -9.91 -12.22 -1.99
C ASN A 65 -9.68 -12.98 -0.67
N TRP A 66 -10.01 -12.38 0.47
CA TRP A 66 -9.80 -13.00 1.78
C TRP A 66 -11.06 -12.96 2.65
N PHE A 67 -11.69 -11.80 2.80
CA PHE A 67 -12.82 -11.65 3.72
C PHE A 67 -14.17 -12.11 3.13
N ALA A 68 -14.39 -11.94 1.82
CA ALA A 68 -15.60 -12.41 1.13
C ALA A 68 -15.67 -13.94 0.93
N GLN A 69 -14.58 -14.66 1.22
CA GLN A 69 -14.55 -16.13 1.19
C GLN A 69 -14.92 -16.77 2.54
N LYS A 70 -15.41 -15.98 3.50
CA LYS A 70 -15.94 -16.45 4.78
C LYS A 70 -17.46 -16.31 4.86
#